data_AF-L1I617-F1
#
_entry.id   AF-L1I617-F1
#
_cell.length_a   1.000
_cell.length_b   1.000
_cell.length_c   1.000
_cell.angle_alpha   90.00
_cell.angle_beta   90.00
_cell.angle_gamma   90.00
#
_symmetry.space_group_name_H-M   'P 1'
#
loop_
_entity.id
_entity.type
_entity.pdbx_description
1 polymer ?
#
loop_
_entity_poly.entity_id
_entity_poly.type
_entity_poly.pdbx_seq_one_letter_code
_entity_poly.pdbx_strand_id
1 'polypeptide(L)' 'DLYGFGVMLWEMATGNLPWSDKTYHQMIHLVAVLHHRPPIPPTLPKDLVGVLESCWHRQPEKRPPFHDLL' A
#
# COMPACT_ATOMS: atom_id res chain seq x y z
N ASP A 1 1.95 -2.66 -10.56
CA ASP A 1 0.98 -3.57 -9.91
C ASP A 1 0.17 -2.79 -8.87
N LEU A 2 -1.02 -3.26 -8.51
CA LEU A 2 -1.96 -2.62 -7.57
C LEU A 2 -1.30 -2.35 -6.21
N TYR A 3 -0.37 -3.20 -5.79
CA TYR A 3 0.43 -2.94 -4.60
C TYR A 3 1.17 -1.60 -4.68
N GLY A 4 1.90 -1.38 -5.78
CA GLY A 4 2.64 -0.14 -6.00
C GLY A 4 1.72 1.07 -6.16
N PHE A 5 0.54 0.88 -6.75
CA PHE A 5 -0.48 1.92 -6.79
C PHE A 5 -0.98 2.30 -5.39
N GLY A 6 -1.24 1.32 -4.52
CA GLY A 6 -1.59 1.57 -3.12
C GLY A 6 -0.49 2.32 -2.36
N VAL A 7 0.79 1.99 -2.63
CA VAL A 7 1.93 2.73 -2.07
C VAL A 7 1.90 4.20 -2.54
N MET A 8 1.76 4.45 -3.85
CA MET A 8 1.66 5.82 -4.37
C MET A 8 0.46 6.59 -3.81
N LEU A 9 -0.72 5.97 -3.70
CA LEU A 9 -1.89 6.58 -3.09
C LEU A 9 -1.62 6.98 -1.63
N TRP A 10 -0.98 6.11 -0.86
CA TRP A 10 -0.60 6.40 0.51
C TRP A 10 0.42 7.54 0.60
N GLU A 11 1.40 7.58 -0.29
CA GLU A 11 2.39 8.66 -0.36
C GLU A 11 1.71 10.01 -0.66
N MET A 12 0.77 10.05 -1.60
CA MET A 12 0.01 11.27 -1.90
C MET A 12 -0.89 11.70 -0.73
N ALA A 13 -1.52 10.74 -0.05
CA ALA A 13 -2.44 11.02 1.05
C ALA A 13 -1.73 11.48 2.32
N THR A 14 -0.52 10.98 2.57
CA THR A 14 0.24 11.28 3.78
C THR A 14 1.35 12.30 3.56
N GLY A 15 1.76 12.55 2.31
CA GLY A 15 2.92 13.37 1.97
C GLY A 15 4.26 12.76 2.40
N ASN A 16 4.29 11.46 2.76
CA ASN A 16 5.46 10.79 3.31
C ASN A 16 5.88 9.61 2.43
N LEU A 17 7.16 9.26 2.52
CA LEU A 17 7.74 8.05 1.92
C LEU A 17 7.78 6.93 2.97
N PRO A 18 7.07 5.80 2.79
CA PRO A 18 6.89 4.80 3.84
C PRO A 18 8.16 4.05 4.24
N TRP A 19 9.17 4.02 3.38
CA TRP A 19 10.45 3.33 3.61
C TRP A 19 11.66 4.20 3.21
N SER A 20 11.58 5.52 3.43
CA SER A 20 12.64 6.47 3.07
C SER A 20 14.00 6.14 3.68
N ASP A 21 14.02 5.45 4.81
CA ASP A 21 15.23 5.08 5.56
C ASP A 21 15.70 3.63 5.27
N LYS A 22 15.06 2.91 4.35
CA LYS A 22 15.39 1.51 4.03
C LYS A 22 16.08 1.41 2.67
N THR A 23 17.01 0.47 2.56
CA THR A 23 17.55 0.09 1.25
C THR A 23 16.51 -0.70 0.45
N TYR A 24 16.70 -0.79 -0.86
CA TYR A 24 15.82 -1.57 -1.74
C TYR A 24 15.65 -3.03 -1.29
N HIS A 25 16.74 -3.69 -0.87
CA HIS A 25 16.69 -5.07 -0.37
C HIS A 25 15.91 -5.19 0.94
N GLN A 26 16.08 -4.23 1.86
CA GLN A 26 15.30 -4.20 3.11
C GLN A 26 13.81 -3.97 2.84
N MET A 27 13.48 -3.07 1.90
CA MET A 27 12.10 -2.82 1.48
C MET A 27 11.46 -4.10 0.92
N ILE A 28 12.15 -4.82 0.00
CA ILE A 28 11.64 -6.09 -0.53
C ILE A 28 11.40 -7.08 0.60
N HIS A 29 12.35 -7.23 1.53
CA HIS A 29 12.19 -8.16 2.65
C HIS A 29 10.98 -7.80 3.53
N LEU A 30 10.82 -6.52 3.88
CA LEU A 30 9.67 -6.03 4.64
C LEU A 30 8.35 -6.31 3.94
N VAL A 31 8.26 -6.05 2.64
CA VAL A 31 7.01 -6.13 1.88
C VAL A 31 6.65 -7.57 1.49
N ALA A 32 7.61 -8.30 0.93
CA ALA A 32 7.40 -9.61 0.34
C ALA A 32 7.46 -10.74 1.37
N VAL A 33 8.33 -10.62 2.39
CA VAL A 33 8.54 -11.68 3.39
C VAL A 33 7.78 -11.37 4.68
N LEU A 34 7.94 -10.18 5.23
CA LEU A 34 7.30 -9.80 6.50
C LEU A 34 5.87 -9.29 6.32
N HIS A 35 5.41 -9.13 5.07
CA HIS A 35 4.09 -8.59 4.72
C HIS A 35 3.78 -7.24 5.39
N HIS A 36 4.82 -6.46 5.68
CA HIS A 36 4.68 -5.13 6.25
C HIS A 36 3.97 -4.20 5.25
N ARG A 37 3.12 -3.31 5.77
CA ARG A 37 2.38 -2.29 5.01
C ARG A 37 2.57 -0.92 5.65
N PRO A 38 2.50 0.18 4.88
CA PRO A 38 2.50 1.52 5.45
C PRO A 38 1.37 1.69 6.47
N PRO A 39 1.61 2.40 7.59
CA PRO A 39 0.58 2.65 8.59
C PRO A 39 -0.50 3.59 8.03
N ILE A 40 -1.78 3.23 8.18
CA ILE A 40 -2.90 4.04 7.69
C ILE A 40 -3.30 5.04 8.78
N PRO A 41 -3.16 6.37 8.57
CA PRO A 41 -3.60 7.36 9.54
C PRO A 41 -5.13 7.32 9.72
N PRO A 42 -5.64 7.50 10.96
CA PRO A 42 -7.08 7.52 11.22
C PRO A 42 -7.81 8.73 10.63
N THR A 43 -7.05 9.73 10.15
CA THR A 43 -7.55 10.93 9.48
C THR A 43 -7.92 10.69 8.02
N LEU A 44 -7.53 9.56 7.43
CA LEU A 44 -7.85 9.26 6.03
C LEU A 44 -9.35 8.93 5.88
N PRO A 45 -9.98 9.35 4.76
CA PRO A 45 -11.35 8.96 4.45
C PRO A 45 -11.49 7.44 4.39
N LYS A 46 -12.59 6.90 4.94
CA LYS A 46 -12.84 5.45 5.00
C LYS A 46 -12.79 4.78 3.61
N ASP A 47 -13.27 5.47 2.58
CA ASP A 47 -13.27 4.96 1.21
C ASP A 47 -11.84 4.75 0.70
N LEU A 48 -10.94 5.71 0.99
CA LEU A 48 -9.52 5.60 0.66
C LEU A 48 -8.84 4.47 1.45
N VAL A 49 -9.20 4.29 2.72
CA VAL A 49 -8.71 3.17 3.53
C VAL A 49 -9.07 1.83 2.89
N GLY A 50 -10.33 1.66 2.47
CA GLY A 50 -10.78 0.43 1.80
C GLY A 50 -10.04 0.15 0.48
N VAL A 51 -9.73 1.19 -0.29
CA VAL A 51 -8.92 1.08 -1.51
C VAL A 51 -7.48 0.65 -1.18
N LEU A 52 -6.85 1.26 -0.18
CA LEU A 52 -5.48 0.91 0.25
C LEU A 52 -5.39 -0.53 0.73
N GLU A 53 -6.33 -0.97 1.57
CA GLU A 53 -6.40 -2.34 2.08
C GLU A 53 -6.57 -3.35 0.93
N SER A 54 -7.43 -3.04 -0.04
CA SER A 54 -7.66 -3.86 -1.23
C SER A 54 -6.41 -3.98 -2.11
N CYS A 55 -5.71 -2.87 -2.34
CA CYS A 55 -4.45 -2.82 -3.07
C CYS A 55 -3.34 -3.64 -2.39
N TRP A 56 -3.36 -3.71 -1.06
CA TRP A 56 -2.32 -4.34 -0.24
C TRP A 56 -2.66 -5.75 0.21
N HIS A 57 -3.71 -6.34 -0.34
CA HIS A 57 -4.11 -7.71 -0.07
C HIS A 57 -2.92 -8.68 -0.18
N ARG A 58 -2.79 -9.57 0.81
CA ARG A 58 -1.64 -10.48 0.95
C ARG A 58 -1.48 -11.40 -0.26
N GLN A 59 -2.59 -11.95 -0.73
CA GLN A 59 -2.68 -12.73 -1.96
C GLN A 59 -2.80 -11.77 -3.16
N PRO A 60 -1.81 -11.71 -4.06
CA PRO A 60 -1.86 -10.86 -5.26
C PRO A 60 -3.11 -11.08 -6.12
N GLU A 61 -3.56 -12.32 -6.23
CA GLU A 61 -4.73 -12.75 -6.98
C GLU A 61 -6.07 -12.23 -6.44
N LYS A 62 -6.09 -11.78 -5.17
CA LYS A 62 -7.27 -11.18 -4.53
C LYS A 62 -7.29 -9.66 -4.59
N ARG A 63 -6.25 -9.03 -5.16
CA ARG A 63 -6.25 -7.59 -5.38
C ARG A 63 -7.24 -7.30 -6.50
N PRO A 64 -8.18 -6.36 -6.31
CA PRO A 64 -9.20 -6.07 -7.32
C PRO A 64 -8.53 -5.49 -8.58
N PRO A 65 -9.00 -5.81 -9.80
CA PRO A 65 -8.52 -5.14 -10.99
C PRO A 65 -8.73 -3.64 -10.87
N PHE A 66 -7.88 -2.85 -11.53
CA PHE A 66 -7.88 -1.39 -11.41
C PHE A 66 -9.25 -0.73 -11.70
N HIS A 67 -10.06 -1.37 -12.54
CA HIS A 67 -11.41 -0.91 -12.87
C HIS A 67 -12.38 -0.99 -11.69
N ASP A 68 -12.18 -1.92 -10.75
CA ASP A 68 -13.06 -2.11 -9.58
C ASP A 68 -12.69 -1.17 -8.41
N LEU A 69 -11.63 -0.37 -8.56
CA LEU A 69 -11.19 0.63 -7.57
C LEU A 69 -11.76 2.03 -7.82
N LEU A 70 -12.45 2.25 -8.95
CA LEU A 70 -13.00 3.54 -9.41
C LEU A 70 -14.51 3.60 -9.31
#